data_AF-A0AAF1A666-F1
#
_entry.id   AF-A0AAF1A666-F1
#
_cell.length_a   1.000
_cell.length_b   1.000
_cell.length_c   1.000
_cell.angle_alpha   90.00
_cell.angle_beta   90.00
_cell.angle_gamma   90.00
#
_symmetry.space_group_name_H-M   'P 1'
#
loop_
_entity.id
_entity.type
_entity.pdbx_description
1 polymer ?
#
loop_
_entity_poly.entity_id
_entity_poly.type
_entity_poly.pdbx_seq_one_letter_code
_entity_poly.pdbx_strand_id
1 'polypeptide(L)'
;MSLIAHSPYARDVALWVAGGDQAAFTSALSTHERAAWTCGHTGDVDESMWTFDDREWWIARCLARQGHNVIALPPRPVAGLRSPDAAVSGLLVEFKTYRGMDPRQLLRKVGEARPQADRAVIGVEAQWDPAMVRSIFRAAIHSAIRCRMRAVMFIGDEFQFEWGDWNPCFTPPEESVMGALAAAPCHRPVRRLQPCPTPPLSLRT
;
A
#
# COMPACT_ATOMS: atom_id res chain seq x y z
N MET A 1 -20.27 12.68 16.79
CA MET A 1 -19.59 13.92 16.38
C MET A 1 -18.23 13.51 15.84
N SER A 2 -18.07 13.46 14.51
CA SER A 2 -16.89 12.87 13.87
C SER A 2 -15.79 13.92 13.71
N LEU A 3 -14.61 13.64 14.25
CA LEU A 3 -13.39 14.45 14.12
C LEU A 3 -12.83 14.29 12.69
N ILE A 4 -13.49 14.89 11.71
CA ILE A 4 -13.14 14.81 10.28
C ILE A 4 -11.99 15.79 9.90
N ALA A 5 -11.41 16.53 10.85
CA ALA A 5 -10.61 17.72 10.53
C ALA A 5 -9.07 17.59 10.62
N HIS A 6 -8.48 16.42 10.90
CA HIS A 6 -7.05 16.35 11.27
C HIS A 6 -6.18 15.41 10.43
N SER A 7 -6.70 14.82 9.34
CA SER A 7 -5.84 14.10 8.42
C SER A 7 -4.92 15.09 7.68
N PRO A 8 -3.58 14.89 7.71
CA PRO A 8 -2.66 15.73 6.94
C PRO A 8 -2.90 15.61 5.43
N TYR A 9 -3.61 14.56 4.99
CA TYR A 9 -3.90 14.25 3.59
C TYR A 9 -5.22 14.86 3.10
N ALA A 10 -6.10 15.34 4.00
CA ALA A 10 -7.47 15.73 3.66
C ALA A 10 -7.55 16.75 2.52
N ARG A 11 -6.66 17.75 2.51
CA ARG A 11 -6.61 18.78 1.46
C ARG A 11 -6.25 18.16 0.10
N ASP A 12 -5.23 17.32 0.05
CA ASP A 12 -4.73 16.73 -1.18
C ASP A 12 -5.75 15.73 -1.75
N VAL A 13 -6.40 14.93 -0.89
CA VAL A 13 -7.50 14.04 -1.25
C VAL A 13 -8.67 14.85 -1.82
N ALA A 14 -9.10 15.92 -1.15
CA ALA A 14 -10.21 16.76 -1.63
C ALA A 14 -9.92 17.39 -3.00
N LEU A 15 -8.71 17.89 -3.23
CA LEU A 15 -8.30 18.44 -4.54
C LEU A 15 -8.31 17.37 -5.63
N TRP A 16 -7.81 16.17 -5.33
CA TRP A 16 -7.81 15.05 -6.27
C TRP A 16 -9.24 14.62 -6.65
N VAL A 17 -10.13 14.48 -5.66
CA VAL A 17 -11.55 14.16 -5.86
C VAL A 17 -12.24 15.20 -6.73
N ALA A 18 -11.93 16.48 -6.52
CA ALA A 18 -12.48 17.61 -7.28
C ALA A 18 -11.96 17.71 -8.73
N GLY A 19 -11.26 16.70 -9.23
CA GLY A 19 -10.73 16.67 -10.60
C GLY A 19 -9.25 17.03 -10.71
N GLY A 20 -8.54 17.19 -9.59
CA GLY A 20 -7.11 17.50 -9.55
C GLY A 20 -6.22 16.45 -10.25
N ASP A 21 -5.00 16.87 -10.56
CA ASP A 21 -4.02 16.02 -11.25
C ASP A 21 -3.58 14.84 -10.37
N GLN A 22 -3.52 13.64 -10.96
CA GLN A 22 -3.16 12.43 -10.24
C GLN A 22 -1.68 12.39 -9.87
N ALA A 23 -0.79 12.89 -10.73
CA ALA A 23 0.65 12.88 -10.45
C ALA A 23 0.97 13.83 -9.29
N ALA A 24 0.38 15.03 -9.29
CA ALA A 24 0.46 16.00 -8.19
C ALA A 24 -0.04 15.38 -6.87
N PHE A 25 -1.19 14.70 -6.90
CA PHE A 25 -1.72 14.00 -5.72
C PHE A 25 -0.75 12.94 -5.19
N THR A 26 -0.24 12.05 -6.05
CA THR A 26 0.74 11.02 -5.63
C THR A 26 2.05 11.61 -5.13
N SER A 27 2.49 12.75 -5.68
CA SER A 27 3.69 13.44 -5.22
C SER A 27 3.50 14.07 -3.83
N ALA A 28 2.32 14.63 -3.57
CA ALA A 28 1.95 15.14 -2.25
C ALA A 28 1.92 14.00 -1.23
N LEU A 29 1.21 12.91 -1.53
CA LEU A 29 1.17 11.72 -0.68
C LEU A 29 2.57 11.17 -0.37
N SER A 30 3.41 11.01 -1.40
CA SER A 30 4.79 10.54 -1.24
C SER A 30 5.64 11.44 -0.33
N THR A 31 5.35 12.75 -0.31
CA THR A 31 6.06 13.73 0.53
C THR A 31 5.66 13.58 2.00
N HIS A 32 4.36 13.48 2.27
CA HIS A 32 3.82 13.22 3.62
C HIS A 32 4.34 11.90 4.18
N GLU A 33 4.38 10.85 3.37
CA GLU A 33 4.90 9.55 3.76
C GLU A 33 6.38 9.62 4.10
N ARG A 34 7.21 10.24 3.24
CA ARG A 34 8.63 10.40 3.53
C ARG A 34 8.84 11.09 4.87
N ALA A 35 8.06 12.13 5.18
CA ALA A 35 8.11 12.77 6.49
C ALA A 35 7.77 11.78 7.62
N ALA A 36 6.67 11.02 7.50
CA ALA A 36 6.26 10.01 8.48
C ALA A 36 7.34 8.95 8.71
N TRP A 37 7.99 8.45 7.67
CA TRP A 37 9.06 7.45 7.77
C TRP A 37 10.37 8.00 8.38
N THR A 38 10.65 9.29 8.24
CA THR A 38 11.89 9.89 8.77
C THR A 38 11.79 10.34 10.23
N CYS A 39 10.61 10.74 10.69
CA CYS A 39 10.46 11.35 12.02
C CYS A 39 9.08 11.16 12.67
N GLY A 40 8.19 10.38 12.06
CA GLY A 40 6.79 10.26 12.47
C GLY A 40 6.35 8.84 12.84
N HIS A 41 5.05 8.71 13.13
CA HIS A 41 4.38 7.43 13.34
C HIS A 41 4.11 6.75 11.99
N THR A 42 4.15 5.42 11.95
CA THR A 42 3.85 4.62 10.76
C THR A 42 2.97 3.44 11.14
N GLY A 43 2.20 2.94 10.17
CA GLY A 43 1.28 1.82 10.38
C GLY A 43 -0.14 2.26 10.77
N ASP A 44 -0.55 3.45 10.32
CA ASP A 44 -1.90 3.97 10.55
C ASP A 44 -2.87 3.60 9.42
N VAL A 45 -4.16 3.45 9.77
CA VAL A 45 -5.27 3.40 8.82
C VAL A 45 -6.10 4.67 8.98
N ASP A 46 -6.14 5.50 7.94
CA ASP A 46 -6.89 6.75 7.89
C ASP A 46 -8.18 6.58 7.07
N GLU A 47 -9.30 6.54 7.78
CA GLU A 47 -10.67 6.49 7.21
C GLU A 47 -11.43 7.82 7.41
N SER A 48 -10.73 8.92 7.64
CA SER A 48 -11.37 10.22 7.95
C SER A 48 -12.16 10.81 6.78
N MET A 49 -11.77 10.48 5.54
CA MET A 49 -12.37 11.00 4.30
C MET A 49 -13.26 9.98 3.58
N TRP A 50 -13.05 8.68 3.83
CA TRP A 50 -13.81 7.56 3.29
C TRP A 50 -13.66 6.35 4.22
N THR A 51 -14.64 5.46 4.24
CA THR A 51 -14.59 4.24 5.06
C THR A 51 -14.39 3.02 4.18
N PHE A 52 -13.50 2.14 4.58
CA PHE A 52 -13.34 0.83 3.99
C PHE A 52 -14.55 -0.06 4.32
N ASP A 53 -14.89 -0.97 3.43
CA ASP A 53 -15.73 -2.11 3.80
C ASP A 53 -14.95 -3.12 4.68
N ASP A 54 -15.64 -4.11 5.26
CA ASP A 54 -15.01 -5.08 6.17
C ASP A 54 -13.76 -5.78 5.57
N ARG A 55 -13.75 -6.00 4.24
CA ARG A 55 -12.68 -6.73 3.55
C ARG A 55 -11.52 -5.82 3.20
N GLU A 56 -11.82 -4.64 2.69
CA GLU A 56 -10.83 -3.58 2.48
C GLU A 56 -10.16 -3.21 3.79
N TRP A 57 -10.92 -3.13 4.88
CA TRP A 57 -10.42 -2.84 6.22
C TRP A 57 -9.49 -3.95 6.73
N TRP A 58 -9.83 -5.22 6.50
CA TRP A 58 -8.93 -6.33 6.84
C TRP A 58 -7.60 -6.24 6.08
N ILE A 59 -7.62 -5.93 4.77
CA ILE A 59 -6.40 -5.70 3.98
C ILE A 59 -5.61 -4.51 4.54
N ALA A 60 -6.27 -3.37 4.77
CA ALA A 60 -5.66 -2.16 5.30
C ALA A 60 -4.99 -2.40 6.65
N ARG A 61 -5.66 -3.14 7.55
CA ARG A 61 -5.11 -3.51 8.86
C ARG A 61 -3.88 -4.41 8.75
N CYS A 62 -3.89 -5.36 7.82
CA CYS A 62 -2.74 -6.22 7.56
C CYS A 62 -1.53 -5.41 7.09
N LEU A 63 -1.73 -4.43 6.21
CA LEU A 63 -0.69 -3.51 5.73
C LEU A 63 -0.19 -2.58 6.85
N ALA A 64 -1.10 -2.02 7.64
CA ALA A 64 -0.81 -1.16 8.78
C ALA A 64 0.10 -1.83 9.82
N ARG A 65 -0.16 -3.10 10.14
CA ARG A 65 0.70 -3.91 11.03
C ARG A 65 2.14 -4.07 10.52
N GLN A 66 2.39 -3.82 9.24
CA GLN A 66 3.72 -3.87 8.64
C GLN A 66 4.39 -2.49 8.59
N GLY A 67 3.74 -1.48 9.13
CA GLY A 67 4.20 -0.08 9.12
C GLY A 67 3.76 0.69 7.89
N HIS A 68 2.91 0.14 7.01
CA HIS A 68 2.36 0.94 5.92
C HIS A 68 1.27 1.86 6.44
N ASN A 69 1.39 3.15 6.19
CA ASN A 69 0.24 4.04 6.31
C ASN A 69 -0.73 3.76 5.16
N VAL A 70 -2.01 3.63 5.48
CA VAL A 70 -3.08 3.32 4.55
C VAL A 70 -4.16 4.38 4.67
N ILE A 71 -4.52 5.02 3.56
CA ILE A 71 -5.57 6.04 3.51
C ILE A 71 -6.69 5.51 2.62
N ALA A 72 -7.91 5.49 3.14
CA ALA A 72 -9.09 5.16 2.35
C ALA A 72 -9.39 6.30 1.37
N LEU A 73 -9.51 5.98 0.09
CA LEU A 73 -9.77 6.98 -0.94
C LEU A 73 -11.26 6.99 -1.32
N PRO A 74 -11.90 8.17 -1.29
CA PRO A 74 -13.27 8.28 -1.75
C PRO A 74 -13.36 8.07 -3.28
N PRO A 75 -14.53 7.62 -3.77
CA PRO A 75 -14.75 7.46 -5.20
C PRO A 75 -14.66 8.81 -5.91
N ARG A 76 -13.91 8.84 -7.01
CA ARG A 76 -13.75 10.00 -7.88
C ARG A 76 -14.75 9.94 -9.04
N PRO A 77 -15.63 10.95 -9.21
CA PRO A 77 -16.62 10.98 -10.28
C PRO A 77 -16.00 11.51 -11.60
N VAL A 78 -14.88 10.94 -12.05
CA VAL A 78 -14.31 11.25 -13.37
C VAL A 78 -14.76 10.19 -14.36
N ALA A 79 -15.45 10.63 -15.43
CA ALA A 79 -16.04 9.75 -16.42
C ALA A 79 -15.02 8.74 -16.98
N GLY A 80 -15.31 7.45 -16.79
CA GLY A 80 -14.55 6.34 -17.39
C GLY A 80 -13.37 5.80 -16.57
N LEU A 81 -13.00 6.41 -15.44
CA LEU A 81 -11.93 5.91 -14.57
C LEU A 81 -12.48 5.52 -13.20
N ARG A 82 -12.43 4.23 -12.87
CA ARG A 82 -12.71 3.77 -11.51
C ARG A 82 -11.52 4.17 -10.62
N SER A 83 -11.84 4.64 -9.43
CA SER A 83 -10.84 5.15 -8.47
C SER A 83 -10.17 3.99 -7.75
N PRO A 84 -8.88 4.12 -7.42
CA PRO A 84 -8.22 3.20 -6.49
C PRO A 84 -8.91 3.25 -5.12
N ASP A 85 -8.98 2.10 -4.45
CA ASP A 85 -9.58 1.99 -3.13
C ASP A 85 -8.75 2.71 -2.03
N ALA A 86 -7.42 2.72 -2.17
CA ALA A 86 -6.54 3.24 -1.12
C ALA A 86 -5.29 3.94 -1.67
N ALA A 87 -4.68 4.75 -0.79
CA ALA A 87 -3.27 5.09 -0.87
C ALA A 87 -2.49 4.31 0.19
N VAL A 88 -1.48 3.54 -0.21
CA VAL A 88 -0.62 2.75 0.69
C VAL A 88 0.79 3.25 0.57
N SER A 89 1.35 3.78 1.66
CA SER A 89 2.66 4.45 1.66
C SER A 89 2.79 5.46 0.50
N GLY A 90 1.71 6.20 0.26
CA GLY A 90 1.62 7.27 -0.73
C GLY A 90 1.48 6.83 -2.18
N LEU A 91 1.29 5.53 -2.42
CA LEU A 91 1.03 4.96 -3.73
C LEU A 91 -0.44 4.61 -3.88
N LEU A 92 -1.03 4.86 -5.04
CA LEU A 92 -2.41 4.46 -5.33
C LEU A 92 -2.48 2.96 -5.53
N VAL A 93 -3.41 2.31 -4.82
CA VAL A 93 -3.52 0.86 -4.73
C VAL A 93 -4.98 0.45 -4.81
N GLU A 94 -5.24 -0.55 -5.63
CA GLU A 94 -6.53 -1.24 -5.66
C GLU A 94 -6.51 -2.45 -4.73
N PHE A 95 -7.59 -2.62 -3.96
CA PHE A 95 -7.83 -3.80 -3.15
C PHE A 95 -8.76 -4.76 -3.87
N LYS A 96 -8.45 -6.06 -3.78
CA LYS A 96 -9.33 -7.12 -4.25
C LYS A 96 -9.36 -8.23 -3.23
N THR A 97 -10.49 -8.88 -3.10
CA THR A 97 -10.62 -10.08 -2.26
C THR A 97 -10.90 -11.30 -3.11
N TYR A 98 -10.29 -12.42 -2.74
CA TYR A 98 -10.49 -13.72 -3.34
C TYR A 98 -10.78 -14.77 -2.26
N ARG A 99 -11.90 -15.48 -2.41
CA ARG A 99 -12.44 -16.44 -1.43
C ARG A 99 -12.68 -17.83 -2.03
N GLY A 100 -12.34 -18.02 -3.31
CA GLY A 100 -12.64 -19.24 -4.05
C GLY A 100 -11.53 -20.30 -3.96
N MET A 101 -11.73 -21.41 -4.67
CA MET A 101 -10.76 -22.52 -4.75
C MET A 101 -10.12 -22.71 -6.14
N ASP A 102 -10.44 -21.85 -7.12
CA ASP A 102 -9.87 -21.88 -8.47
C ASP A 102 -8.64 -20.93 -8.63
N PRO A 103 -7.41 -21.46 -8.77
CA PRO A 103 -6.20 -20.68 -9.06
C PRO A 103 -6.34 -19.67 -10.19
N ARG A 104 -7.14 -19.97 -11.22
CA ARG A 104 -7.31 -19.09 -12.38
C ARG A 104 -8.13 -17.85 -12.00
N GLN A 105 -9.09 -17.97 -11.09
CA GLN A 105 -9.86 -16.83 -10.61
C GLN A 105 -9.01 -15.91 -9.74
N LEU A 106 -8.13 -16.47 -8.90
CA LEU A 106 -7.16 -15.65 -8.16
C LEU A 106 -6.26 -14.85 -9.12
N LEU A 107 -5.75 -15.48 -10.18
CA LEU A 107 -4.95 -14.78 -11.19
C LEU A 107 -5.74 -13.67 -11.91
N ARG A 108 -7.03 -13.89 -12.20
CA ARG A 108 -7.89 -12.87 -12.82
C ARG A 108 -8.03 -11.62 -11.96
N LYS A 109 -7.99 -11.73 -10.62
CA LYS A 109 -8.06 -10.57 -9.72
C LYS A 109 -6.97 -9.53 -9.98
N VAL A 110 -5.78 -9.95 -10.40
CA VAL A 110 -4.71 -9.03 -10.78
C VAL A 110 -5.09 -8.20 -12.01
N GLY A 111 -5.71 -8.84 -13.02
CA GLY A 111 -6.18 -8.16 -14.22
C GLY A 111 -7.38 -7.24 -13.95
N GLU A 112 -8.29 -7.67 -13.07
CA GLU A 112 -9.47 -6.90 -12.66
C GLU A 112 -9.12 -5.61 -11.90
N ALA A 113 -7.95 -5.55 -11.27
CA ALA A 113 -7.48 -4.36 -10.53
C ALA A 113 -6.84 -3.29 -11.43
N ARG A 114 -6.37 -3.68 -12.63
CA ARG A 114 -5.59 -2.81 -13.51
C ARG A 114 -6.31 -1.53 -13.95
N PRO A 115 -7.63 -1.55 -14.26
CA PRO A 115 -8.35 -0.33 -14.63
C PRO A 115 -8.35 0.77 -13.56
N GLN A 116 -8.10 0.42 -12.29
CA GLN A 116 -8.18 1.33 -11.13
C GLN A 116 -6.81 1.80 -10.67
N ALA A 117 -5.83 0.90 -10.66
CA ALA A 117 -4.47 1.20 -10.22
C ALA A 117 -3.44 0.38 -10.99
N ASP A 118 -2.20 0.85 -11.01
CA ASP A 118 -1.05 0.07 -11.47
C ASP A 118 -0.46 -0.83 -10.36
N ARG A 119 -1.06 -0.81 -9.16
CA ARG A 119 -0.69 -1.64 -8.00
C ARG A 119 -1.92 -2.27 -7.39
N ALA A 120 -1.79 -3.53 -6.99
CA ALA A 120 -2.89 -4.26 -6.41
C ALA A 120 -2.48 -5.05 -5.17
N VAL A 121 -3.33 -5.02 -4.15
CA VAL A 121 -3.26 -5.95 -3.01
C VAL A 121 -4.45 -6.88 -3.10
N ILE A 122 -4.18 -8.18 -3.20
CA ILE A 122 -5.19 -9.22 -3.24
C ILE A 122 -5.24 -9.91 -1.88
N GLY A 123 -6.33 -9.68 -1.16
CA GLY A 123 -6.69 -10.43 0.02
C GLY A 123 -7.14 -11.84 -0.35
N VAL A 124 -6.43 -12.85 0.13
CA VAL A 124 -6.69 -14.26 -0.14
C VAL A 124 -7.23 -14.89 1.15
N GLU A 125 -8.55 -14.97 1.26
CA GLU A 125 -9.27 -15.56 2.41
C GLU A 125 -9.52 -17.07 2.24
N ALA A 126 -9.06 -17.66 1.13
CA ALA A 126 -9.23 -19.08 0.89
C ALA A 126 -8.27 -19.90 1.77
N GLN A 127 -8.74 -21.02 2.30
CA GLN A 127 -7.91 -21.99 3.03
C GLN A 127 -7.02 -22.76 2.07
N TRP A 128 -5.98 -22.09 1.58
CA TRP A 128 -4.95 -22.69 0.73
C TRP A 128 -3.66 -22.87 1.51
N ASP A 129 -2.95 -23.94 1.19
CA ASP A 129 -1.56 -24.09 1.61
C ASP A 129 -0.73 -22.88 1.09
N PRO A 130 0.01 -22.17 1.97
CA PRO A 130 0.89 -21.07 1.57
C PRO A 130 1.86 -21.42 0.44
N ALA A 131 2.31 -22.69 0.34
CA ALA A 131 3.19 -23.11 -0.76
C ALA A 131 2.45 -23.10 -2.11
N MET A 132 1.18 -23.51 -2.13
CA MET A 132 0.31 -23.40 -3.31
C MET A 132 0.07 -21.94 -3.69
N VAL A 133 -0.28 -21.08 -2.73
CA VAL A 133 -0.49 -19.66 -2.98
C VAL A 133 0.78 -19.01 -3.55
N ARG A 134 1.96 -19.38 -3.03
CA ARG A 134 3.25 -18.91 -3.56
C ARG A 134 3.48 -19.31 -5.02
N SER A 135 3.13 -20.53 -5.39
CA SER A 135 3.21 -20.98 -6.79
C SER A 135 2.31 -20.14 -7.70
N ILE A 136 1.09 -19.85 -7.25
CA ILE A 136 0.13 -19.04 -7.99
C ILE A 136 0.58 -17.59 -8.05
N PHE A 137 1.16 -17.07 -6.98
CA PHE A 137 1.75 -15.74 -6.94
C PHE A 137 2.86 -15.57 -7.99
N ARG A 138 3.73 -16.58 -8.16
CA ARG A 138 4.75 -16.57 -9.23
C ARG A 138 4.11 -16.47 -10.62
N ALA A 139 3.03 -17.21 -10.86
CA ALA A 139 2.25 -17.08 -12.10
C ALA A 139 1.58 -15.70 -12.24
N ALA A 140 1.13 -15.13 -11.12
CA ALA A 140 0.50 -13.81 -11.06
C ALA A 140 1.48 -12.70 -11.49
N ILE A 141 2.76 -12.80 -11.15
CA ILE A 141 3.81 -11.87 -11.57
C ILE A 141 3.88 -11.79 -13.11
N HIS A 142 3.88 -12.93 -13.80
CA HIS A 142 3.86 -12.95 -15.27
C HIS A 142 2.58 -12.34 -15.86
N SER A 143 1.44 -12.44 -15.16
CA SER A 143 0.21 -11.74 -15.54
C SER A 143 0.33 -10.22 -15.31
N ALA A 144 0.88 -9.82 -14.16
CA ALA A 144 1.08 -8.44 -13.75
C ALA A 144 1.97 -7.69 -14.75
N ILE A 145 3.09 -8.29 -15.16
CA ILE A 145 4.00 -7.76 -16.18
C ILE A 145 3.26 -7.54 -17.51
N ARG A 146 2.48 -8.53 -17.97
CA ARG A 146 1.68 -8.41 -19.21
C ARG A 146 0.63 -7.31 -19.13
N CYS A 147 0.05 -7.09 -17.96
CA CYS A 147 -0.92 -6.03 -17.69
C CYS A 147 -0.26 -4.67 -17.38
N ARG A 148 1.08 -4.56 -17.44
CA ARG A 148 1.84 -3.35 -17.08
C ARG A 148 1.52 -2.86 -15.66
N MET A 149 1.32 -3.79 -14.73
CA MET A 149 1.27 -3.50 -13.30
C MET A 149 2.69 -3.18 -12.81
N ARG A 150 2.81 -2.23 -11.88
CA ARG A 150 4.08 -1.89 -11.19
C ARG A 150 4.32 -2.74 -9.95
N ALA A 151 3.26 -3.20 -9.29
CA ALA A 151 3.40 -4.03 -8.10
C ALA A 151 2.14 -4.88 -7.85
N VAL A 152 2.33 -6.07 -7.26
CA VAL A 152 1.24 -6.95 -6.80
C VAL A 152 1.63 -7.56 -5.47
N MET A 153 0.68 -7.63 -4.55
CA MET A 153 0.84 -8.27 -3.26
C MET A 153 -0.33 -9.22 -3.01
N PHE A 154 -0.06 -10.43 -2.53
CA PHE A 154 -1.06 -11.34 -1.99
C PHE A 154 -0.88 -11.37 -0.47
N ILE A 155 -1.97 -11.17 0.27
CA ILE A 155 -2.00 -11.24 1.73
C ILE A 155 -3.05 -12.27 2.12
N GLY A 156 -2.69 -13.18 3.03
CA GLY A 156 -3.60 -14.06 3.75
C GLY A 156 -3.27 -14.02 5.24
N ASP A 157 -4.02 -14.74 6.07
CA ASP A 157 -3.83 -14.72 7.53
C ASP A 157 -2.42 -15.18 7.95
N GLU A 158 -1.81 -16.10 7.18
CA GLU A 158 -0.52 -16.73 7.51
C GLU A 158 0.60 -16.41 6.51
N PHE A 159 0.33 -15.63 5.47
CA PHE A 159 1.32 -15.35 4.43
C PHE A 159 1.20 -13.97 3.82
N GLN A 160 2.32 -13.53 3.29
CA GLN A 160 2.39 -12.40 2.40
C GLN A 160 3.42 -12.67 1.31
N PHE A 161 3.03 -12.40 0.07
CA PHE A 161 3.93 -12.42 -1.07
C PHE A 161 3.80 -11.11 -1.82
N GLU A 162 4.94 -10.49 -2.11
CA GLU A 162 5.01 -9.20 -2.78
C GLU A 162 5.97 -9.24 -3.97
N TRP A 163 5.65 -8.44 -4.98
CA TRP A 163 6.47 -8.22 -6.15
C TRP A 163 6.29 -6.78 -6.61
N GLY A 164 7.38 -6.20 -7.10
CA GLY A 164 7.39 -4.88 -7.71
C GLY A 164 7.65 -3.76 -6.71
N ASP A 165 7.34 -2.55 -7.15
CA ASP A 165 7.75 -1.31 -6.50
C ASP A 165 6.66 -0.78 -5.54
N TRP A 166 6.79 -1.14 -4.26
CA TRP A 166 5.94 -0.70 -3.15
C TRP A 166 6.51 0.50 -2.38
N ASN A 167 7.67 1.01 -2.78
CA ASN A 167 8.30 2.16 -2.12
C ASN A 167 9.31 2.87 -3.04
N PRO A 168 8.87 3.62 -4.06
CA PRO A 168 9.77 4.29 -5.00
C PRO A 168 10.57 5.42 -4.36
N CYS A 169 10.13 5.89 -3.18
CA CYS A 169 10.75 7.00 -2.47
C CYS A 169 11.88 6.56 -1.52
N PHE A 170 12.06 5.25 -1.34
CA PHE A 170 13.16 4.66 -0.58
C PHE A 170 14.06 3.89 -1.55
N THR A 171 15.07 4.55 -2.06
CA THR A 171 16.25 3.83 -2.54
C THR A 171 16.96 3.30 -1.28
N PRO A 172 17.06 1.98 -1.06
CA PRO A 172 17.99 1.49 -0.04
C PRO A 172 19.39 2.01 -0.40
N PRO A 173 20.23 2.42 0.57
CA PRO A 173 21.61 2.77 0.27
C PRO A 173 22.27 1.59 -0.46
N GLU A 174 23.01 1.90 -1.52
CA GLU A 174 23.59 0.94 -2.46
C GLU A 174 24.54 -0.05 -1.75
N GLU A 175 24.01 -1.14 -1.23
CA GLU A 175 24.74 -2.35 -0.86
C GLU A 175 23.76 -3.53 -0.76
N SER A 176 23.26 -4.01 -1.91
CA SER A 176 22.86 -5.42 -2.07
C SER A 176 22.55 -5.75 -3.54
N VAL A 177 23.59 -5.72 -4.38
CA VAL A 177 23.55 -6.46 -5.65
C VAL A 177 23.96 -7.89 -5.32
N MET A 178 23.00 -8.75 -4.99
CA MET A 178 22.98 -10.20 -5.24
C MET A 178 21.96 -10.92 -4.35
N GLY A 179 20.85 -11.36 -4.95
CA GLY A 179 20.11 -12.58 -4.62
C GLY A 179 19.53 -12.76 -3.21
N ALA A 180 18.21 -12.65 -3.07
CA ALA A 180 17.47 -13.45 -2.09
C ALA A 180 16.02 -13.66 -2.51
N LEU A 181 15.73 -14.86 -3.05
CA LEU A 181 14.50 -15.55 -2.74
C LEU A 181 14.45 -15.72 -1.20
N ALA A 182 13.69 -14.90 -0.50
CA ALA A 182 13.43 -15.12 0.92
C ALA A 182 11.92 -15.16 1.15
N ALA A 183 11.43 -16.32 1.58
CA ALA A 183 10.23 -16.38 2.39
C ALA A 183 10.57 -15.64 3.69
N ALA A 184 10.06 -14.43 3.87
CA ALA A 184 10.23 -13.72 5.12
C ALA A 184 9.33 -14.37 6.19
N PRO A 185 9.87 -14.83 7.32
CA PRO A 185 9.07 -15.01 8.53
C PRO A 185 8.54 -13.63 8.99
N CYS A 186 7.46 -13.62 9.76
CA CYS A 186 6.72 -12.45 10.26
C CYS A 186 7.50 -11.44 11.13
N HIS A 187 8.82 -11.32 11.00
CA HIS A 187 9.63 -10.31 11.66
C HIS A 187 10.65 -9.73 10.69
N ARG A 188 10.26 -8.67 9.96
CA ARG A 188 11.26 -7.69 9.54
C ARG A 188 11.69 -6.95 10.81
N PRO A 189 13.00 -6.80 11.10
CA PRO A 189 13.41 -6.04 12.26
C PRO A 189 12.96 -4.58 12.08
N VAL A 190 12.17 -4.09 13.02
CA VAL A 190 11.98 -2.67 13.26
C VAL A 190 13.39 -2.09 13.43
N ARG A 191 13.90 -1.39 12.42
CA ARG A 191 15.12 -0.60 12.60
C ARG A 191 14.83 0.35 13.76
N ARG A 192 15.55 0.20 14.87
CA ARG A 192 15.57 1.20 15.93
C ARG A 192 15.87 2.54 15.27
N LEU A 193 14.90 3.44 15.33
CA LEU A 193 15.05 4.84 14.99
C LEU A 193 16.27 5.37 15.75
N GLN A 194 17.23 5.96 15.05
CA GLN A 194 18.13 6.90 15.70
C GLN A 194 17.26 8.06 16.21
N PRO A 195 17.43 8.50 17.47
CA PRO A 195 16.73 9.68 17.95
C PRO A 195 17.07 10.89 17.07
N CYS A 196 16.06 11.72 16.75
CA CYS A 196 16.30 13.00 16.11
C CYS A 196 17.33 13.80 16.93
N PRO A 197 18.33 14.43 16.28
CA PRO A 197 19.26 15.30 16.99
C PRO A 197 18.49 16.51 17.54
N THR A 198 18.53 16.68 18.86
CA THR A 198 18.02 17.87 19.54
C THR A 198 18.77 19.09 19.00
N PRO A 199 18.09 20.17 18.55
CA PRO A 199 18.80 21.39 18.18
C PRO A 199 19.54 21.96 19.40
N PRO A 200 20.76 22.49 19.23
CA PRO A 200 21.50 23.06 20.34
C PRO A 200 20.74 24.27 20.90
N LEU A 201 20.51 24.24 22.22
CA LEU A 201 20.08 25.39 23.00
C LEU A 201 21.05 26.55 22.70
N SER A 202 20.57 27.54 21.95
CA SER A 202 21.27 28.81 21.83
C SER A 202 21.24 29.49 23.20
N LEU A 203 22.41 29.53 23.85
CA LEU A 203 22.68 30.40 24.98
C LEU A 203 22.39 31.83 24.53
N ARG A 204 21.29 32.40 25.02
CA ARG A 204 21.12 33.86 25.04
C ARG A 204 22.10 34.40 26.07
N THR A 205 22.90 35.35 25.57
CA THR A 205 23.81 36.29 26.25
C THR A 205 23.50 36.59 27.70
#